data_AF-A0A3C1TA40-F1
#
_entry.id   AF-A0A3C1TA40-F1
#
_cell.length_a   1.000
_cell.length_b   1.000
_cell.length_c   1.000
_cell.angle_alpha   90.00
_cell.angle_beta   90.00
_cell.angle_gamma   90.00
#
_symmetry.space_group_name_H-M   'P 1'
#
loop_
_entity.id
_entity.type
_entity.pdbx_description
1 polymer ?
#
loop_
_entity_poly.entity_id
_entity_poly.type
_entity_poly.pdbx_seq_one_letter_code
_entity_poly.pdbx_strand_id
1 'polypeptide(L)'
;WSETIKGRDMLEYYTLPKLMGFAESAWSAERPWETIADRTTREKAIQASWNIFVNTLAQKDLPRLSYLNGGYNYRIPLPGAVVENGTLKANIAYPGLRVRYTTDGSEPTDKSPEYTAPVQVTGKIKLKAFDAAGKASRTVEVK
;
A
#
# COMPACT_ATOMS: atom_id res chain seq x y z
N TRP A 1 -14.51 -11.07 -14.32
CA TRP A 1 -13.59 -12.07 -14.88
C TRP A 1 -13.01 -12.87 -13.72
N SER A 2 -13.27 -14.19 -13.70
CA SER A 2 -12.94 -15.11 -12.60
C SER A 2 -12.19 -16.36 -13.08
N GLU A 3 -11.58 -16.30 -14.26
CA GLU A 3 -10.91 -17.40 -14.94
C GLU A 3 -9.80 -18.04 -14.09
N THR A 4 -9.11 -17.24 -13.28
CA THR A 4 -8.03 -17.69 -12.38
C THR A 4 -8.37 -17.59 -10.89
N ILE A 5 -9.54 -17.09 -10.53
CA ILE A 5 -9.94 -16.85 -9.14
C ILE A 5 -10.48 -18.14 -8.54
N LYS A 6 -9.71 -18.73 -7.62
CA LYS A 6 -10.10 -19.95 -6.92
C LYS A 6 -10.52 -19.62 -5.49
N GLY A 7 -11.82 -19.55 -5.27
CA GLY A 7 -12.42 -19.34 -3.95
C GLY A 7 -12.41 -17.89 -3.47
N ARG A 8 -12.91 -17.72 -2.24
CA ARG A 8 -13.20 -16.42 -1.63
C ARG A 8 -11.93 -15.59 -1.38
N ASP A 9 -10.88 -16.20 -0.84
CA ASP A 9 -9.67 -15.47 -0.44
C ASP A 9 -8.95 -14.81 -1.62
N MET A 10 -8.91 -15.49 -2.77
CA MET A 10 -8.35 -14.91 -3.99
C MET A 10 -9.24 -13.77 -4.49
N LEU A 11 -10.56 -13.97 -4.51
CA LEU A 11 -11.50 -12.94 -4.95
C LEU A 11 -11.31 -11.66 -4.13
N GLU A 12 -11.29 -11.77 -2.81
CA GLU A 12 -11.09 -10.66 -1.88
C GLU A 12 -9.73 -9.98 -2.10
N TYR A 13 -8.65 -10.76 -2.26
CA TYR A 13 -7.31 -10.21 -2.48
C TYR A 13 -7.17 -9.46 -3.81
N TYR A 14 -7.84 -9.93 -4.87
CA TYR A 14 -7.77 -9.28 -6.18
C TYR A 14 -8.68 -8.06 -6.31
N THR A 15 -9.77 -8.03 -5.54
CA THR A 15 -10.79 -6.96 -5.58
C THR A 15 -10.52 -5.86 -4.56
N LEU A 16 -10.14 -6.20 -3.33
CA LEU A 16 -9.90 -5.24 -2.25
C LEU A 16 -8.41 -4.89 -2.15
N PRO A 17 -8.08 -3.59 -2.00
CA PRO A 17 -8.98 -2.46 -1.77
C PRO A 17 -9.44 -1.72 -3.04
N LYS A 18 -9.10 -2.19 -4.25
CA LYS A 18 -9.39 -1.49 -5.52
C LYS A 18 -10.87 -1.19 -5.72
N LEU A 19 -11.76 -2.07 -5.24
CA LEU A 19 -13.20 -1.83 -5.27
C LEU A 19 -13.61 -0.54 -4.54
N MET A 20 -12.87 -0.11 -3.51
CA MET A 20 -13.12 1.15 -2.82
C MET A 20 -12.86 2.36 -3.72
N GLY A 21 -11.82 2.30 -4.57
CA GLY A 21 -11.54 3.36 -5.55
C GLY A 21 -12.58 3.43 -6.66
N PHE A 22 -13.14 2.28 -7.06
CA PHE A 22 -14.31 2.23 -7.93
C PHE A 22 -15.54 2.83 -7.22
N ALA A 23 -15.77 2.41 -5.98
CA ALA A 23 -16.67 2.97 -4.96
C ALA A 23 -16.78 4.49 -5.05
N GLU A 24 -15.65 5.12 -4.74
CA GLU A 24 -15.45 6.56 -4.73
C GLU A 24 -15.79 7.18 -6.09
N SER A 25 -15.28 6.58 -7.18
CA SER A 25 -15.49 7.11 -8.53
C SER A 25 -16.93 7.04 -9.02
N ALA A 26 -17.69 6.03 -8.57
CA ALA A 26 -19.06 5.82 -9.02
C ALA A 26 -20.08 6.68 -8.26
N TRP A 27 -19.74 7.12 -7.04
CA TRP A 27 -20.68 7.77 -6.13
C TRP A 27 -20.32 9.23 -5.82
N SER A 28 -19.03 9.60 -5.84
CA SER A 28 -18.62 10.96 -5.49
C SER A 28 -19.20 11.98 -6.46
N ALA A 29 -19.39 13.21 -5.98
CA ALA A 29 -19.60 14.34 -6.86
C ALA A 29 -18.45 14.50 -7.87
N GLU A 30 -18.70 15.29 -8.93
CA GLU A 30 -17.68 15.66 -9.92
C GLU A 30 -16.39 16.15 -9.22
N ARG A 31 -15.25 15.65 -9.68
CA ARG A 31 -13.97 15.95 -9.05
C ARG A 31 -13.42 17.27 -9.60
N PRO A 32 -12.78 18.11 -8.76
CA PRO A 32 -12.30 19.42 -9.19
C PRO A 32 -11.32 19.41 -10.36
N TRP A 33 -10.66 18.27 -10.61
CA TRP A 33 -9.67 18.11 -11.66
C TRP A 33 -10.23 17.63 -13.00
N GLU A 34 -11.48 17.18 -13.07
CA GLU A 34 -12.08 16.63 -14.31
C GLU A 34 -12.23 17.70 -15.40
N THR A 35 -12.47 18.95 -15.01
CA THR A 35 -12.69 20.08 -15.92
C THR A 35 -11.44 20.91 -16.19
N ILE A 36 -10.31 20.62 -15.53
CA ILE A 36 -9.06 21.38 -15.70
C ILE A 36 -8.43 21.03 -17.05
N ALA A 37 -8.32 22.00 -17.96
CA ALA A 37 -7.70 21.81 -19.27
C ALA A 37 -6.18 21.60 -19.19
N ASP A 38 -5.49 22.43 -18.41
CA ASP A 38 -4.03 22.36 -18.26
C ASP A 38 -3.60 21.04 -17.58
N ARG A 39 -2.74 20.31 -18.27
CA ARG A 39 -2.31 18.98 -17.84
C ARG A 39 -1.55 19.03 -16.52
N THR A 40 -0.61 19.96 -16.37
CA THR A 40 0.27 20.03 -15.20
C THR A 40 -0.55 20.34 -13.94
N THR A 41 -1.47 21.28 -14.04
CA THR A 41 -2.37 21.66 -12.95
C THR A 41 -3.34 20.53 -12.61
N ARG A 42 -3.89 19.85 -13.63
CA ARG A 42 -4.76 18.69 -13.46
C ARG A 42 -4.05 17.54 -12.74
N GLU A 43 -2.83 17.20 -13.14
CA GLU A 43 -2.04 16.13 -12.52
C GLU A 43 -1.74 16.43 -11.04
N LYS A 44 -1.42 17.69 -10.69
CA LYS A 44 -1.24 18.09 -9.29
C LYS A 44 -2.52 17.93 -8.47
N ALA A 45 -3.67 18.33 -9.02
CA ALA A 45 -4.96 18.21 -8.34
C ALA A 45 -5.40 16.74 -8.18
N ILE A 46 -5.10 15.89 -9.17
CA ILE A 46 -5.28 14.43 -9.08
C ILE A 46 -4.41 13.87 -7.95
N GLN A 47 -3.12 14.22 -7.90
CA GLN A 47 -2.21 13.74 -6.86
C GLN A 47 -2.65 14.16 -5.46
N ALA A 48 -3.09 15.41 -5.29
CA ALA A 48 -3.60 15.90 -4.02
C ALA A 48 -4.84 15.10 -3.55
N SER A 49 -5.81 14.91 -4.46
CA SER A 49 -7.03 14.15 -4.18
C SER A 49 -6.72 12.68 -3.89
N TRP A 50 -5.84 12.08 -4.69
CA TRP A 50 -5.37 10.70 -4.50
C TRP A 50 -4.71 10.52 -3.15
N ASN A 51 -3.84 11.45 -2.72
CA ASN A 51 -3.17 11.39 -1.43
C ASN A 51 -4.17 11.36 -0.26
N ILE A 52 -5.21 12.20 -0.31
CA ILE A 52 -6.28 12.20 0.70
C ILE A 52 -7.01 10.86 0.73
N PHE A 53 -7.36 10.33 -0.45
CA PHE A 53 -8.04 9.06 -0.60
C PHE A 53 -7.22 7.88 -0.04
N VAL A 54 -5.97 7.72 -0.48
CA VAL A 54 -5.15 6.58 -0.02
C VAL A 54 -4.78 6.66 1.45
N ASN A 55 -4.64 7.87 1.99
CA ASN A 55 -4.36 8.07 3.41
C ASN A 55 -5.58 7.66 4.27
N THR A 56 -6.77 8.02 3.82
CA THR A 56 -8.03 7.60 4.46
C THR A 56 -8.19 6.07 4.37
N LEU A 57 -7.95 5.52 3.19
CA LEU A 57 -8.04 4.07 2.93
C LEU A 57 -7.13 3.28 3.88
N ALA A 58 -5.85 3.64 3.97
CA ALA A 58 -4.89 2.90 4.80
C ALA A 58 -5.11 3.07 6.30
N GLN A 59 -5.44 4.27 6.76
CA GLN A 59 -5.57 4.53 8.20
C GLN A 59 -6.94 4.14 8.77
N LYS A 60 -8.01 4.17 7.98
CA LYS A 60 -9.38 3.93 8.47
C LYS A 60 -10.04 2.71 7.86
N ASP A 61 -10.01 2.57 6.54
CA ASP A 61 -10.82 1.55 5.87
C ASP A 61 -10.18 0.16 5.90
N LEU A 62 -8.86 0.04 5.69
CA LEU A 62 -8.17 -1.25 5.79
C LEU A 62 -8.31 -1.86 7.20
N PRO A 63 -8.09 -1.12 8.31
CA PRO A 63 -8.34 -1.66 9.65
C PRO A 63 -9.78 -2.12 9.83
N ARG A 64 -10.78 -1.38 9.31
CA ARG A 64 -12.19 -1.80 9.37
C ARG A 64 -12.42 -3.11 8.62
N LEU A 65 -11.87 -3.27 7.41
CA LEU A 65 -11.96 -4.50 6.63
C LEU A 65 -11.33 -5.71 7.35
N SER A 66 -10.39 -5.48 8.28
CA SER A 66 -9.81 -6.56 9.10
C SER A 66 -10.81 -7.15 10.10
N TYR A 67 -11.80 -6.37 10.55
CA TYR A 67 -12.75 -6.78 11.59
C TYR A 67 -14.17 -7.01 11.06
N LEU A 68 -14.60 -6.28 10.03
CA LEU A 68 -15.94 -6.38 9.46
C LEU A 68 -16.22 -7.79 8.93
N ASN A 69 -17.40 -8.33 9.25
CA ASN A 69 -17.88 -9.64 8.77
C ASN A 69 -16.90 -10.81 8.98
N GLY A 70 -16.11 -10.76 10.06
CA GLY A 70 -15.10 -11.76 10.39
C GLY A 70 -13.75 -11.55 9.71
N GLY A 71 -13.56 -10.42 9.03
CA GLY A 71 -12.33 -10.03 8.36
C GLY A 71 -12.28 -10.41 6.88
N TYR A 72 -11.70 -9.53 6.09
CA TYR A 72 -11.53 -9.70 4.64
C TYR A 72 -10.07 -9.94 4.26
N ASN A 73 -9.84 -10.74 3.21
CA ASN A 73 -8.52 -10.97 2.67
C ASN A 73 -8.05 -9.89 1.68
N TYR A 74 -8.13 -8.61 2.06
CA TYR A 74 -7.67 -7.49 1.22
C TYR A 74 -6.14 -7.47 1.00
N ARG A 75 -5.70 -6.91 -0.13
CA ARG A 75 -4.28 -6.79 -0.49
C ARG A 75 -3.62 -5.56 0.14
N ILE A 76 -2.48 -5.76 0.79
CA ILE A 76 -1.53 -4.68 1.13
C ILE A 76 -0.55 -4.48 -0.03
N PRO A 77 -0.36 -3.24 -0.54
CA PRO A 77 0.62 -2.97 -1.58
C PRO A 77 2.04 -3.28 -1.11
N LEU A 78 2.89 -3.67 -2.04
CA LEU A 78 4.31 -3.88 -1.77
C LEU A 78 5.00 -2.54 -1.52
N PRO A 79 5.96 -2.45 -0.58
CA PRO A 79 6.84 -1.31 -0.49
C PRO A 79 7.74 -1.24 -1.73
N GLY A 80 7.99 -0.03 -2.23
CA GLY A 80 9.07 0.22 -3.18
C GLY A 80 10.37 0.37 -2.42
N ALA A 81 11.45 -0.23 -2.90
CA ALA A 81 12.75 -0.14 -2.25
C ALA A 81 13.89 -0.26 -3.27
N VAL A 82 14.94 0.53 -3.04
CA VAL A 82 16.18 0.53 -3.83
C VAL A 82 17.37 0.74 -2.90
N VAL A 83 18.50 0.11 -3.19
CA VAL A 83 19.76 0.36 -2.50
C VAL A 83 20.66 1.16 -3.45
N GLU A 84 20.99 2.39 -3.07
CA GLU A 84 21.90 3.24 -3.83
C GLU A 84 23.08 3.60 -2.93
N ASN A 85 24.31 3.32 -3.39
CA ASN A 85 25.54 3.59 -2.64
C ASN A 85 25.50 3.02 -1.19
N GLY A 86 25.01 1.79 -1.02
CA GLY A 86 24.86 1.16 0.31
C GLY A 86 23.70 1.70 1.17
N THR A 87 22.94 2.67 0.65
CA THR A 87 21.82 3.30 1.38
C THR A 87 20.49 2.73 0.89
N LEU A 88 19.73 2.10 1.79
CA LEU A 88 18.36 1.68 1.54
C LEU A 88 17.45 2.91 1.48
N LYS A 89 16.77 3.09 0.36
CA LYS A 89 15.69 4.04 0.17
C LYS A 89 14.41 3.27 -0.10
N ALA A 90 13.38 3.48 0.70
CA ALA A 90 12.08 2.85 0.53
C ALA A 90 10.93 3.86 0.56
N ASN A 91 9.84 3.52 -0.11
CA ASN A 91 8.58 4.25 -0.09
C ASN A 91 7.39 3.28 -0.08
N ILE A 92 6.20 3.81 0.15
CA ILE A 92 4.96 3.03 0.12
C ILE A 92 3.87 3.83 -0.59
N ALA A 93 3.02 3.12 -1.33
CA ALA A 93 1.95 3.75 -2.11
C ALA A 93 0.87 4.38 -1.24
N TYR A 94 0.58 3.81 -0.05
CA TYR A 94 -0.46 4.29 0.85
C TYR A 94 0.16 4.82 2.15
N PRO A 95 0.17 6.15 2.34
CA PRO A 95 0.57 6.76 3.62
C PRO A 95 -0.28 6.18 4.76
N GLY A 96 0.37 5.80 5.86
CA GLY A 96 -0.27 5.12 6.99
C GLY A 96 0.06 3.63 7.10
N LEU A 97 0.56 3.01 6.02
CA LEU A 97 1.19 1.70 6.10
C LEU A 97 2.63 1.83 6.60
N ARG A 98 3.04 0.92 7.49
CA ARG A 98 4.39 0.88 8.07
C ARG A 98 5.26 -0.06 7.26
N VAL A 99 6.39 0.43 6.77
CA VAL A 99 7.38 -0.42 6.11
C VAL A 99 8.33 -0.96 7.17
N ARG A 100 8.49 -2.27 7.26
CA ARG A 100 9.49 -2.90 8.14
C ARG A 100 10.46 -3.71 7.32
N TYR A 101 11.70 -3.78 7.81
CA TYR A 101 12.80 -4.41 7.09
C TYR A 101 13.71 -5.25 7.98
N THR A 102 14.48 -6.11 7.34
CA THR A 102 15.53 -6.93 7.94
C THR A 102 16.77 -6.88 7.04
N THR A 103 17.96 -6.97 7.63
CA THR A 103 19.26 -6.91 6.92
C THR A 103 20.03 -8.23 6.97
N ASP A 104 19.55 -9.19 7.76
CA ASP A 104 20.10 -10.54 7.92
C ASP A 104 19.46 -11.57 6.97
N GLY A 105 18.53 -11.15 6.12
CA GLY A 105 17.75 -12.02 5.23
C GLY A 105 16.61 -12.79 5.91
N SER A 106 16.35 -12.56 7.20
CA SER A 106 15.17 -13.09 7.90
C SER A 106 13.89 -12.43 7.40
N GLU A 107 12.73 -13.03 7.66
CA GLU A 107 11.45 -12.50 7.21
C GLU A 107 11.01 -11.32 8.11
N PRO A 108 10.67 -10.13 7.56
CA PRO A 108 10.18 -9.03 8.36
C PRO A 108 8.87 -9.38 9.07
N THR A 109 8.80 -9.08 10.37
CA THR A 109 7.63 -9.25 11.24
C THR A 109 7.14 -7.89 11.74
N ASP A 110 6.03 -7.89 12.47
CA ASP A 110 5.50 -6.71 13.17
C ASP A 110 6.45 -6.16 14.25
N LYS A 111 7.48 -6.92 14.65
CA LYS A 111 8.53 -6.50 15.59
C LYS A 111 9.82 -6.06 14.91
N SER A 112 9.96 -6.28 13.61
CA SER A 112 11.15 -5.87 12.85
C SER A 112 11.29 -4.34 12.81
N PRO A 113 12.50 -3.77 12.68
CA PRO A 113 12.69 -2.33 12.61
C PRO A 113 11.79 -1.65 11.55
N GLU A 114 11.17 -0.54 11.94
CA GLU A 114 10.38 0.28 11.02
C GLU A 114 11.29 1.21 10.23
N TYR A 115 11.08 1.27 8.92
CA TYR A 115 11.78 2.18 8.02
C TYR A 115 11.13 3.57 8.09
N THR A 116 11.85 4.53 8.66
CA THR A 116 11.40 5.94 8.80
C THR A 116 12.26 6.93 8.01
N ALA A 117 13.50 6.56 7.70
CA ALA A 117 14.46 7.37 6.97
C ALA A 117 15.44 6.45 6.21
N PRO A 118 16.22 6.96 5.24
CA PRO A 118 17.24 6.16 4.57
C PRO A 118 18.26 5.57 5.56
N VAL A 119 18.58 4.29 5.40
CA VAL A 119 19.46 3.55 6.33
C VAL A 119 20.63 2.94 5.57
N GLN A 120 21.84 3.03 6.13
CA GLN A 120 23.00 2.28 5.63
C GLN A 120 22.79 0.79 5.90
N VAL A 121 22.86 -0.01 4.85
CA VAL A 121 22.57 -1.45 4.92
C VAL A 121 23.69 -2.25 4.26
N THR A 122 23.92 -3.43 4.80
CA THR A 122 24.81 -4.43 4.22
C THR A 122 24.10 -5.78 4.23
N GLY A 123 24.38 -6.61 3.22
CA GLY A 123 23.79 -7.94 3.12
C GLY A 123 22.44 -7.98 2.41
N LYS A 124 21.61 -8.98 2.76
CA LYS A 124 20.34 -9.27 2.08
C LYS A 124 19.20 -8.53 2.76
N ILE A 125 18.60 -7.59 2.05
CA ILE A 125 17.52 -6.77 2.60
C ILE A 125 16.17 -7.30 2.18
N LYS A 126 15.30 -7.53 3.16
CA LYS A 126 13.88 -7.86 2.93
C LYS A 126 12.99 -6.80 3.55
N LEU A 127 11.90 -6.49 2.88
CA LEU A 127 10.91 -5.50 3.31
C LEU A 127 9.49 -6.04 3.19
N LYS A 128 8.62 -5.59 4.10
CA LYS A 128 7.16 -5.76 4.02
C LYS A 128 6.47 -4.49 4.50
N ALA A 129 5.32 -4.20 3.92
CA ALA A 129 4.40 -3.19 4.44
C ALA A 129 3.41 -3.85 5.39
N PHE A 130 3.04 -3.16 6.47
CA PHE A 130 2.08 -3.59 7.47
C PHE A 130 1.01 -2.51 7.63
N ASP A 131 -0.25 -2.93 7.76
CA ASP A 131 -1.32 -2.03 8.17
C ASP A 131 -1.42 -1.93 9.71
N ALA A 132 -2.33 -1.08 10.20
CA ALA A 132 -2.54 -0.91 11.63
C ALA A 132 -3.19 -2.14 12.30
N ALA A 133 -3.78 -3.06 11.54
CA ALA A 133 -4.35 -4.31 12.03
C ALA A 133 -3.33 -5.47 12.05
N GLY A 134 -2.09 -5.22 11.61
CA GLY A 134 -1.00 -6.21 11.58
C GLY A 134 -0.94 -7.06 10.31
N LYS A 135 -1.80 -6.80 9.32
CA LYS A 135 -1.76 -7.50 8.04
C LYS A 135 -0.56 -7.05 7.21
N ALA A 136 0.19 -8.01 6.66
CA ALA A 136 1.41 -7.75 5.91
C ALA A 136 1.23 -7.87 4.38
N SER A 137 2.04 -7.13 3.63
CA SER A 137 2.26 -7.37 2.20
C SER A 137 3.03 -8.68 1.96
N ARG A 138 3.18 -9.06 0.70
CA ARG A 138 4.23 -10.00 0.31
C ARG A 138 5.61 -9.38 0.57
N THR A 139 6.62 -10.24 0.65
CA THR A 139 8.02 -9.86 0.87
C THR A 139 8.62 -9.27 -0.40
N VAL A 140 9.32 -8.17 -0.24
CA VAL A 140 10.17 -7.57 -1.27
C VAL A 140 11.61 -7.81 -0.86
N GLU A 141 12.41 -8.43 -1.74
CA GLU A 141 13.84 -8.59 -1.55
C GLU A 141 14.57 -7.61 -2.46
N VAL A 142 15.51 -6.84 -1.90
CA VAL A 142 16.35 -5.91 -2.64
C VAL A 142 17.75 -6.48 -2.71
N LYS A 143 18.28 -6.58 -3.93
CA LYS A 143 19.65 -7.05 -4.21
C LYS A 143 20.57 -5.87 -4.45
#